data_AF-Q0T715-F1
#
_entry.id   AF-Q0T715-F1
#
_cell.length_a   1.000
_cell.length_b   1.000
_cell.length_c   1.000
_cell.angle_alpha   90.00
_cell.angle_beta   90.00
_cell.angle_gamma   90.00
#
_symmetry.space_group_name_H-M   'P 1'
#
loop_
_entity.id
_entity.type
_entity.pdbx_description
1 polymer ?
#
loop_
_entity_poly.entity_id
_entity_poly.type
_entity_poly.pdbx_seq_one_letter_code
_entity_poly.pdbx_strand_id
1 'polypeptide(L)'
;MYTDVIEEFYWVALPLTTQNSLSQYQPEWQCWEPDVEWVRQPPQDAITAPDFFCFYQPGMTFEQFVREFAEWFSQKRPAAMMIGIRADESYNRFVAIASLNKQRFADDKPWTTAAPGGHSWYIYPIYDWKVADIWT
;
A
#
# COMPACT_ATOMS: atom_id res chain seq x y z
N MET A 1 3.51 -19.90 12.77
CA MET A 1 2.07 -19.89 12.40
C MET A 1 2.01 -19.27 11.00
N TYR A 2 1.24 -19.83 10.06
CA TYR A 2 1.14 -19.41 8.65
C TYR A 2 2.32 -19.73 7.71
N THR A 3 3.29 -20.55 8.14
CA THR A 3 4.42 -21.00 7.30
C THR A 3 3.99 -21.86 6.10
N ASP A 4 2.74 -22.34 6.12
CA ASP A 4 2.08 -23.07 5.03
C ASP A 4 1.53 -22.15 3.92
N VAL A 5 1.37 -20.85 4.20
CA VAL A 5 0.76 -19.88 3.27
C VAL A 5 1.56 -18.59 3.09
N ILE A 6 2.62 -18.38 3.89
CA ILE A 6 3.54 -17.26 3.80
C ILE A 6 4.93 -17.82 3.48
N GLU A 7 5.44 -17.49 2.30
CA GLU A 7 6.81 -17.79 1.89
C GLU A 7 7.77 -16.75 2.49
N GLU A 8 7.52 -15.47 2.20
CA GLU A 8 8.34 -14.35 2.67
C GLU A 8 7.47 -13.26 3.29
N PHE A 9 7.97 -12.64 4.36
CA PHE A 9 7.30 -11.55 5.06
C PHE A 9 8.11 -10.26 4.98
N TYR A 10 7.57 -9.26 4.29
CA TYR A 10 8.20 -7.95 4.15
C TYR A 10 7.62 -6.95 5.15
N TRP A 11 8.34 -6.70 6.24
CA TRP A 11 8.00 -5.61 7.15
C TRP A 11 8.71 -4.33 6.71
N VAL A 12 8.05 -3.49 5.91
CA VAL A 12 8.67 -2.27 5.37
C VAL A 12 8.51 -1.10 6.34
N ALA A 13 9.61 -0.50 6.75
CA ALA A 13 9.67 0.70 7.58
C ALA A 13 10.58 1.79 6.97
N LEU A 14 10.36 2.07 5.67
CA LEU A 14 11.06 3.10 4.92
C LEU A 14 10.35 4.45 4.99
N PRO A 15 11.07 5.58 4.88
CA PRO A 15 10.43 6.88 4.76
C PRO A 15 9.60 6.99 3.48
N LEU A 16 8.30 7.21 3.65
CA LEU A 16 7.33 7.38 2.58
C LEU A 16 6.56 8.68 2.79
N THR A 17 6.39 9.44 1.70
CA THR A 17 5.66 10.70 1.73
C THR A 17 4.16 10.44 1.81
N THR A 18 3.51 11.12 2.75
CA THR A 18 2.07 11.12 2.90
C THR A 18 1.56 12.54 3.11
N GLN A 19 0.30 12.75 2.76
CA GLN A 19 -0.38 14.02 2.96
C GLN A 19 -0.54 14.31 4.46
N ASN A 20 -0.43 15.59 4.83
CA ASN A 20 -0.68 16.13 6.15
C ASN A 20 -1.98 16.94 6.13
N SER A 21 -3.02 16.41 6.78
CA SER A 21 -4.32 17.13 6.87
C SER A 21 -4.38 18.14 8.02
N LEU A 22 -3.31 18.31 8.80
CA LEU A 22 -3.27 19.14 10.01
C LEU A 22 -2.50 20.46 9.84
N SER A 23 -1.81 20.65 8.72
CA SER A 23 -1.01 21.85 8.47
C SER A 23 -1.15 22.34 7.03
N GLN A 24 -1.44 23.62 6.86
CA GLN A 24 -1.39 24.28 5.56
C GLN A 24 0.03 24.72 5.17
N TYR A 25 0.94 24.82 6.14
CA TYR A 25 2.34 25.20 5.90
C TYR A 25 3.23 24.01 5.53
N GLN A 26 2.88 22.83 6.06
CA GLN A 26 3.57 21.56 5.81
C GLN A 26 2.51 20.55 5.34
N PRO A 27 2.10 20.62 4.07
CA PRO A 27 1.00 19.82 3.54
C PRO A 27 1.34 18.34 3.39
N GLU A 28 2.60 17.96 3.61
CA GLU A 28 3.10 16.58 3.53
C GLU A 28 4.09 16.32 4.66
N TRP A 29 4.29 15.04 4.99
CA TRP A 29 5.28 14.56 5.94
C TRP A 29 5.78 13.18 5.52
N GLN A 30 6.95 12.76 6.03
CA GLN A 30 7.51 11.43 5.80
C GLN A 30 7.61 10.69 7.13
N CYS A 31 7.14 9.45 7.20
CA CYS A 31 7.37 8.60 8.38
C CYS A 31 8.85 8.26 8.53
N TRP A 32 9.35 8.18 9.77
CA TRP A 32 10.75 7.86 10.05
C TRP A 32 11.77 8.74 9.29
N GLU A 33 11.40 9.99 9.01
CA GLU A 33 12.30 10.97 8.38
C GLU A 33 13.62 11.05 9.17
N PRO A 34 14.78 11.01 8.48
CA PRO A 34 16.08 11.18 9.13
C PRO A 34 16.13 12.48 9.93
N ASP A 35 16.87 12.45 11.04
CA ASP A 35 17.08 13.61 11.92
C ASP A 35 15.81 14.16 12.61
N VAL A 36 14.68 13.43 12.56
CA VAL A 36 13.43 13.75 13.28
C VAL A 36 13.21 12.75 14.43
N GLU A 37 12.75 13.25 15.58
CA GLU A 37 12.40 12.40 16.72
C GLU A 37 11.00 11.78 16.55
N TRP A 38 10.94 10.46 16.41
CA TRP A 38 9.70 9.70 16.21
C TRP A 38 9.19 9.06 17.50
N VAL A 39 7.89 9.20 17.76
CA VAL A 39 7.20 8.57 18.89
C VAL A 39 7.33 7.04 18.87
N ARG A 40 7.41 6.44 17.68
CA ARG A 40 7.61 4.99 17.48
C ARG A 40 8.79 4.75 16.55
N GLN A 41 9.74 3.97 17.03
CA GLN A 41 10.86 3.50 16.23
C GLN A 41 10.43 2.33 15.34
N PRO A 42 11.07 2.13 14.18
CA PRO A 42 10.90 0.92 13.39
C PRO A 42 11.14 -0.33 14.25
N PRO A 43 10.33 -1.38 14.07
CA PRO A 43 10.58 -2.69 14.66
C PRO A 43 11.95 -3.24 14.24
N GLN A 44 12.56 -4.06 15.09
CA GLN A 44 13.93 -4.55 14.88
C GLN A 44 14.11 -5.30 13.56
N ASP A 45 13.12 -6.11 13.16
CA ASP A 45 13.17 -6.94 11.95
C ASP A 45 12.58 -6.23 10.72
N ALA A 46 12.29 -4.92 10.83
CA ALA A 46 11.75 -4.15 9.71
C ALA A 46 12.86 -3.71 8.75
N ILE A 47 12.53 -3.71 7.46
CA ILE A 47 13.34 -3.18 6.38
C ILE A 47 13.35 -1.66 6.49
N THR A 48 14.47 -1.12 6.96
CA THR A 48 14.73 0.32 7.09
C THR A 48 15.83 0.81 6.14
N ALA A 49 16.55 -0.12 5.51
CA ALA A 49 17.65 0.17 4.60
C ALA A 49 17.13 0.66 3.23
N PRO A 50 17.44 1.90 2.81
CA PRO A 50 16.94 2.46 1.54
C PRO A 50 17.34 1.69 0.28
N ASP A 51 18.43 0.94 0.33
CA ASP A 51 18.99 0.17 -0.77
C ASP A 51 18.44 -1.26 -0.88
N PHE A 52 17.59 -1.70 0.07
CA PHE A 52 16.99 -3.03 0.05
C PHE A 52 16.15 -3.27 -1.22
N PHE A 53 15.33 -2.30 -1.60
CA PHE A 53 14.54 -2.35 -2.83
C PHE A 53 15.21 -1.50 -3.90
N CYS A 54 15.57 -2.11 -5.03
CA CYS A 54 16.23 -1.40 -6.14
C CYS A 54 15.37 -0.28 -6.76
N PHE A 55 14.06 -0.29 -6.53
CA PHE A 55 13.11 0.72 -7.02
C PHE A 55 12.84 1.84 -6.01
N TYR A 56 13.24 1.68 -4.74
CA TYR A 56 12.93 2.68 -3.72
C TYR A 56 13.64 3.99 -4.04
N GLN A 57 12.91 5.09 -3.87
CA GLN A 57 13.44 6.44 -4.02
C GLN A 57 13.03 7.26 -2.78
N PRO A 58 13.96 8.02 -2.17
CA PRO A 58 13.62 8.88 -1.04
C PRO A 58 12.44 9.80 -1.36
N GLY A 59 11.46 9.86 -0.45
CA GLY A 59 10.27 10.68 -0.60
C GLY A 59 9.21 10.15 -1.58
N MET A 60 9.32 8.92 -2.08
CA MET A 60 8.24 8.30 -2.84
C MET A 60 6.97 8.17 -1.99
N THR A 61 5.79 8.32 -2.61
CA THR A 61 4.52 8.15 -1.89
C THR A 61 4.22 6.67 -1.64
N PHE A 62 3.34 6.39 -0.68
CA PHE A 62 2.85 5.04 -0.45
C PHE A 62 2.23 4.41 -1.72
N GLU A 63 1.44 5.18 -2.48
CA GLU A 63 0.82 4.71 -3.73
C GLU A 63 1.87 4.33 -4.78
N GLN A 64 2.95 5.11 -4.89
CA GLN A 64 4.06 4.77 -5.77
C GLN A 64 4.78 3.53 -5.27
N PHE A 65 5.04 3.41 -3.96
CA PHE A 65 5.71 2.25 -3.39
C PHE A 65 4.95 0.96 -3.66
N VAL A 66 3.63 0.94 -3.42
CA VAL A 66 2.78 -0.23 -3.69
C VAL A 66 2.83 -0.63 -5.16
N ARG A 67 2.87 0.35 -6.09
CA ARG A 67 2.99 0.08 -7.52
C ARG A 67 4.32 -0.55 -7.88
N GLU A 68 5.43 0.06 -7.46
CA GLU A 68 6.76 -0.45 -7.78
C GLU A 68 7.02 -1.80 -7.08
N PHE A 69 6.53 -1.98 -5.86
CA PHE A 69 6.59 -3.24 -5.14
C PHE A 69 5.83 -4.35 -5.88
N ALA A 70 4.66 -4.05 -6.46
CA ALA A 70 3.92 -5.01 -7.28
C ALA A 70 4.69 -5.47 -8.53
N GLU A 71 5.33 -4.54 -9.25
CA GLU A 71 6.18 -4.85 -10.40
C GLU A 71 7.38 -5.70 -9.97
N TRP A 72 8.09 -5.25 -8.93
CA TRP A 72 9.27 -5.92 -8.40
C TRP A 72 8.96 -7.32 -7.87
N PHE A 73 7.87 -7.50 -7.15
CA PHE A 73 7.47 -8.79 -6.60
C PHE A 73 7.02 -9.75 -7.70
N SER A 74 6.16 -9.28 -8.60
CA SER A 74 5.55 -10.12 -9.62
C SER A 74 6.57 -10.64 -10.65
N GLN A 75 7.63 -9.88 -10.92
CA GLN A 75 8.63 -10.22 -11.95
C GLN A 75 7.95 -10.52 -13.30
N LYS A 76 6.94 -9.71 -13.67
CA LYS A 76 6.11 -9.86 -14.87
C LYS A 76 5.28 -11.15 -14.94
N ARG A 77 5.15 -11.89 -13.83
CA ARG A 77 4.26 -13.04 -13.71
C ARG A 77 2.90 -12.60 -13.15
N PRO A 78 1.82 -13.33 -13.46
CA PRO A 78 0.52 -13.11 -12.85
C PRO A 78 0.61 -13.05 -11.32
N ALA A 79 0.23 -11.91 -10.74
CA ALA A 79 0.28 -11.70 -9.29
C ALA A 79 -0.94 -10.93 -8.75
N ALA A 80 -1.33 -11.26 -7.52
CA ALA A 80 -2.39 -10.59 -6.79
C ALA A 80 -1.79 -9.79 -5.62
N MET A 81 -2.04 -8.49 -5.60
CA MET A 81 -1.56 -7.57 -4.58
C MET A 81 -2.72 -7.18 -3.67
N MET A 82 -2.78 -7.77 -2.48
CA MET A 82 -3.82 -7.47 -1.50
C MET A 82 -3.48 -6.20 -0.72
N ILE A 83 -4.36 -5.20 -0.78
CA ILE A 83 -4.18 -3.89 -0.16
C ILE A 83 -5.34 -3.66 0.82
N GLY A 84 -5.01 -3.57 2.11
CA GLY A 84 -5.97 -3.40 3.19
C GLY A 84 -6.51 -1.98 3.31
N ILE A 85 -7.28 -1.52 2.32
CA ILE A 85 -8.00 -0.24 2.38
C ILE A 85 -9.49 -0.48 2.56
N ARG A 86 -10.19 0.46 3.20
CA ARG A 86 -11.65 0.47 3.28
C ARG A 86 -12.22 1.57 2.40
N ALA A 87 -13.35 1.32 1.76
CA ALA A 87 -14.00 2.33 0.93
C ALA A 87 -14.51 3.53 1.76
N ASP A 88 -14.71 3.35 3.07
CA ASP A 88 -15.17 4.41 3.98
C ASP A 88 -14.05 5.33 4.48
N GLU A 89 -12.78 5.05 4.18
CA GLU A 89 -11.63 5.84 4.63
C GLU A 89 -11.48 7.17 3.89
N SER A 90 -11.79 7.20 2.58
CA SER A 90 -11.74 8.43 1.78
C SER A 90 -12.48 8.29 0.46
N TYR A 91 -12.77 9.43 -0.18
CA TYR A 91 -13.34 9.44 -1.52
C TYR A 91 -12.48 8.71 -2.55
N ASN A 92 -11.14 8.85 -2.47
CA ASN A 92 -10.23 8.16 -3.39
C ASN A 92 -10.29 6.63 -3.21
N ARG A 93 -10.39 6.15 -1.96
CA ARG A 93 -10.57 4.71 -1.68
C ARG A 93 -11.92 4.22 -2.20
N PHE A 94 -12.99 4.99 -2.00
CA PHE A 94 -14.31 4.68 -2.56
C PHE A 94 -14.27 4.57 -4.09
N VAL A 95 -13.70 5.56 -4.78
CA VAL A 95 -13.58 5.56 -6.25
C VAL A 95 -12.73 4.39 -6.75
N ALA A 96 -11.68 4.01 -6.02
CA ALA A 96 -10.86 2.84 -6.36
C ALA A 96 -11.70 1.55 -6.42
N ILE A 97 -12.81 1.46 -5.69
CA ILE A 97 -13.76 0.33 -5.74
C ILE A 97 -14.88 0.58 -6.76
N ALA A 98 -15.56 1.72 -6.65
CA ALA A 98 -16.81 1.99 -7.35
C ALA A 98 -16.64 2.38 -8.84
N SER A 99 -15.43 2.74 -9.27
CA SER A 99 -15.19 3.14 -10.66
C SER A 99 -15.61 2.04 -11.65
N LEU A 100 -16.39 2.45 -12.65
CA LEU A 100 -16.78 1.61 -13.79
C LEU A 100 -15.73 1.66 -14.92
N ASN A 101 -14.86 2.67 -14.91
CA ASN A 101 -13.86 2.91 -15.96
C ASN A 101 -12.55 2.16 -15.73
N LYS A 102 -12.45 1.32 -14.69
CA LYS A 102 -11.25 0.56 -14.36
C LYS A 102 -11.30 -0.83 -14.98
N GLN A 103 -10.14 -1.36 -15.36
CA GLN A 103 -10.00 -2.76 -15.72
C GLN A 103 -10.01 -3.60 -14.45
N ARG A 104 -10.87 -4.61 -14.40
CA ARG A 104 -11.03 -5.53 -13.28
C ARG A 104 -10.43 -6.88 -13.63
N PHE A 105 -10.19 -7.73 -12.63
CA PHE A 105 -9.82 -9.12 -12.88
C PHE A 105 -10.99 -9.90 -13.51
N ALA A 106 -12.21 -9.65 -13.06
CA ALA A 106 -13.44 -10.22 -13.60
C ALA A 106 -14.63 -9.28 -13.36
N ASP A 107 -15.69 -9.44 -14.16
CA ASP A 107 -16.89 -8.59 -14.11
C ASP A 107 -17.59 -8.62 -12.74
N ASP A 108 -17.59 -9.80 -12.09
CA ASP A 108 -18.18 -10.06 -10.78
C ASP A 108 -17.28 -9.64 -9.60
N LYS A 109 -16.11 -9.05 -9.87
CA LYS A 109 -15.11 -8.68 -8.85
C LYS A 109 -14.79 -7.18 -8.90
N PRO A 110 -15.74 -6.31 -8.49
CA PRO A 110 -15.57 -4.86 -8.54
C PRO A 110 -14.48 -4.34 -7.59
N TRP A 111 -14.06 -5.12 -6.59
CA TRP A 111 -12.98 -4.79 -5.66
C TRP A 111 -11.58 -5.14 -6.18
N THR A 112 -11.45 -5.38 -7.50
CA THR A 112 -10.16 -5.59 -8.16
C THR A 112 -9.85 -4.47 -9.15
N THR A 113 -8.58 -4.19 -9.36
CA THR A 113 -8.10 -3.23 -10.36
C THR A 113 -6.83 -3.78 -11.00
N ALA A 114 -6.78 -3.84 -12.33
CA ALA A 114 -5.56 -4.19 -13.04
C ALA A 114 -4.47 -3.15 -12.76
N ALA A 115 -3.28 -3.60 -12.39
CA ALA A 115 -2.14 -2.73 -12.23
C ALA A 115 -1.64 -2.28 -13.62
N PRO A 116 -0.99 -1.10 -13.73
CA PRO A 116 -0.52 -0.57 -15.01
C PRO A 116 0.39 -1.50 -15.82
N GLY A 117 1.15 -2.38 -15.17
CA GLY A 117 2.04 -3.35 -15.82
C GLY A 117 1.32 -4.51 -16.53
N GLY A 118 0.00 -4.67 -16.35
CA GLY A 118 -0.83 -5.64 -17.07
C GLY A 118 -0.69 -7.10 -16.66
N HIS A 119 0.15 -7.41 -15.67
CA HIS A 119 0.38 -8.77 -15.15
C HIS A 119 0.04 -8.91 -13.67
N SER A 120 -0.38 -7.82 -13.01
CA SER A 120 -0.78 -7.87 -11.61
C SER A 120 -2.10 -7.16 -11.38
N TRP A 121 -2.78 -7.53 -10.30
CA TRP A 121 -4.06 -6.95 -9.90
C TRP A 121 -4.00 -6.49 -8.46
N TYR A 122 -4.43 -5.27 -8.21
CA TYR A 122 -4.75 -4.80 -6.88
C TYR A 122 -6.08 -5.41 -6.43
N ILE A 123 -6.08 -5.97 -5.24
CA ILE A 123 -7.21 -6.62 -4.58
C ILE A 123 -7.45 -5.89 -3.26
N TYR A 124 -8.68 -5.47 -3.01
CA TYR A 124 -9.04 -4.75 -1.78
C TYR A 124 -9.95 -5.63 -0.93
N PRO A 125 -9.42 -6.52 -0.06
CA PRO A 125 -10.21 -7.57 0.58
C PRO A 125 -11.16 -7.08 1.68
N ILE A 126 -10.86 -5.92 2.28
CA ILE A 126 -11.63 -5.34 3.39
C ILE A 126 -12.37 -4.07 2.96
N TYR A 127 -12.63 -3.92 1.66
CA TYR A 127 -13.16 -2.67 1.10
C TYR A 127 -14.53 -2.26 1.67
N ASP A 128 -15.34 -3.24 2.07
CA ASP A 128 -16.69 -3.07 2.59
C ASP A 128 -16.74 -2.96 4.12
N TRP A 129 -15.63 -3.26 4.79
CA TRP A 129 -15.52 -3.11 6.25
C TRP A 129 -15.69 -1.65 6.64
N LYS A 130 -16.25 -1.46 7.83
CA LYS A 130 -16.40 -0.19 8.53
C LYS A 130 -15.39 -0.08 9.65
N VAL A 131 -15.20 1.15 10.13
CA VAL A 131 -14.41 1.41 11.35
C VAL A 131 -14.85 0.52 12.51
N ALA A 132 -16.16 0.32 12.68
CA ALA A 132 -16.69 -0.54 13.75
C ALA A 132 -16.21 -1.99 13.63
N ASP A 133 -16.10 -2.54 12.43
CA ASP A 133 -15.70 -3.94 12.21
C ASP A 133 -14.25 -4.24 12.66
N ILE A 134 -13.42 -3.21 12.86
CA ILE A 134 -12.01 -3.34 13.32
C ILE A 134 -11.87 -3.04 14.81
N TRP A 135 -12.68 -2.12 15.35
CA TRP A 135 -12.47 -1.51 16.67
C TRP A 135 -13.50 -1.88 17.74
N THR A 136 -14.47 -2.78 17.44
CA THR A 136 -15.43 -3.32 18.43
C THR A 136 -15.12 -4.77 18.78
#